data_AF-A0A8B8B5N4-F1
#
_entry.id   AF-A0A8B8B5N4-F1
#
_cell.length_a   1.000
_cell.length_b   1.000
_cell.length_c   1.000
_cell.angle_alpha   90.00
_cell.angle_beta   90.00
_cell.angle_gamma   90.00
#
_symmetry.space_group_name_H-M   'P 1'
#
loop_
_entity.id
_entity.type
_entity.pdbx_description
1 polymer ?
#
loop_
_entity_poly.entity_id
_entity_poly.type
_entity_poly.pdbx_seq_one_letter_code
_entity_poly.pdbx_strand_id
1 'polypeptide(L)'
;MAMRATLYDFTKKGTLTPGNSVIILNYIFKTEPSEGIVITKNSKVMKTASVEVSASLQTDAELISNPPPAKTLPIKQVRGSPVKSLVTVKGTVISEDMTKTVKVKGNDVDVKSVTIKDNTDTVKVSLWRESAATSEVRKFLCFTDVVVTCFNDEVSVSTTSKTTIQECEPPVTEFTGQVVDFDYLETDVALLLQHEEEFSTRQDVTSADR
;
A
#
# COMPACT_ATOMS: atom_id res chain seq x y z
N MET A 1 4.45 13.93 -25.69
CA MET A 1 4.39 12.86 -24.68
C MET A 1 5.13 13.33 -23.44
N ALA A 2 4.52 13.22 -22.26
CA ALA A 2 5.19 13.48 -20.99
C ALA A 2 5.85 12.20 -20.47
N MET A 3 7.02 12.30 -19.83
CA MET A 3 7.75 11.15 -19.29
C MET A 3 8.43 11.51 -17.98
N ARG A 4 8.58 10.51 -17.11
CA ARG A 4 9.34 10.66 -15.87
C ARG A 4 10.85 10.57 -16.15
N ALA A 5 11.61 11.51 -15.61
CA ALA A 5 13.07 11.45 -15.59
C ALA A 5 13.59 11.24 -14.17
N THR A 6 14.57 10.35 -13.99
CA THR A 6 15.28 10.12 -12.73
C THR A 6 16.71 10.64 -12.83
N LEU A 7 17.05 11.59 -11.97
CA LEU A 7 18.38 12.20 -11.90
C LEU A 7 19.22 11.52 -10.81
N TYR A 8 20.31 10.86 -11.20
CA TYR A 8 21.30 10.32 -10.26
C TYR A 8 22.48 11.28 -10.03
N ASP A 9 22.73 12.19 -10.95
CA ASP A 9 23.82 13.17 -10.83
C ASP A 9 23.27 14.58 -10.51
N PHE A 10 23.26 14.89 -9.22
CA PHE A 10 22.74 16.14 -8.69
C PHE A 10 23.52 17.39 -9.13
N THR A 11 24.74 17.25 -9.68
CA THR A 11 25.49 18.40 -10.22
C THR A 11 24.74 19.09 -11.38
N LYS A 12 23.87 18.35 -12.08
CA LYS A 12 23.07 18.83 -13.21
C LYS A 12 21.73 19.46 -12.80
N LYS A 13 21.40 19.46 -11.51
CA LYS A 13 20.12 19.99 -10.98
C LYS A 13 19.91 21.47 -11.33
N GLY A 14 20.95 22.29 -11.32
CA GLY A 14 20.85 23.72 -11.62
C GLY A 14 20.43 24.04 -13.07
N THR A 15 20.65 23.10 -14.00
CA THR A 15 20.20 23.24 -15.39
C THR A 15 18.75 22.77 -15.56
N LEU A 16 18.32 21.80 -14.75
CA LEU A 16 17.00 21.17 -14.75
C LEU A 16 16.03 21.91 -13.81
N THR A 17 15.82 23.20 -14.04
CA THR A 17 14.84 24.01 -13.30
C THR A 17 13.53 24.14 -14.08
N PRO A 18 12.36 24.27 -13.40
CA PRO A 18 11.10 24.54 -14.05
C PRO A 18 11.18 25.74 -15.00
N GLY A 19 10.56 25.64 -16.17
CA GLY A 19 10.58 26.68 -17.21
C GLY A 19 11.78 26.65 -18.16
N ASN A 20 12.87 25.93 -17.84
CA ASN A 20 13.98 25.77 -18.78
C ASN A 20 13.67 24.69 -19.82
N SER A 21 14.02 24.98 -21.07
CA SER A 21 14.11 23.96 -22.12
C SER A 21 15.53 23.40 -22.18
N VAL A 22 15.64 22.07 -22.20
CA VAL A 22 16.93 21.38 -22.16
C VAL A 22 17.03 20.28 -23.22
N ILE A 23 18.24 20.02 -23.68
CA ILE A 23 18.62 18.84 -24.47
C ILE A 23 19.34 17.88 -23.55
N ILE A 24 18.92 16.61 -23.55
CA ILE A 24 19.54 15.53 -22.79
C ILE A 24 20.14 14.53 -23.77
N LEU A 25 21.45 14.32 -23.71
CA LEU A 25 22.19 13.34 -24.51
C LEU A 25 22.74 12.23 -23.62
N ASN A 26 22.99 11.06 -24.22
CA ASN A 26 23.52 9.88 -23.52
C ASN A 26 22.70 9.51 -22.28
N TYR A 27 21.38 9.61 -22.39
CA TYR A 27 20.47 9.15 -21.36
C TYR A 27 20.22 7.64 -21.50
N ILE A 28 19.78 7.01 -20.41
CA ILE A 28 19.35 5.62 -20.44
C ILE A 28 17.83 5.61 -20.48
N PHE A 29 17.25 4.96 -21.50
CA PHE A 29 15.81 4.72 -21.57
C PHE A 29 15.48 3.45 -20.81
N LYS A 30 14.50 3.53 -19.89
CA LYS A 30 13.98 2.37 -19.15
C LYS A 30 12.51 2.19 -19.48
N THR A 31 12.08 0.95 -19.66
CA THR A 31 10.68 0.58 -19.91
C THR A 31 10.01 -0.05 -18.68
N GLU A 32 10.79 -0.54 -17.70
CA GLU A 32 10.28 -1.17 -16.49
C GLU A 32 10.65 -0.35 -15.23
N PRO A 33 9.72 -0.17 -14.28
CA PRO A 33 8.30 -0.57 -14.27
C PRO A 33 7.38 0.35 -15.10
N SER A 34 7.91 1.46 -15.62
CA SER A 34 7.22 2.36 -16.56
C SER A 34 8.26 3.07 -17.42
N GLU A 35 7.85 3.53 -18.61
CA GLU A 35 8.72 4.30 -19.50
C GLU A 35 9.29 5.53 -18.80
N GLY A 36 10.60 5.72 -18.91
CA GLY A 36 11.29 6.82 -18.27
C GLY A 36 12.73 6.98 -18.70
N ILE A 37 13.26 8.16 -18.41
CA ILE A 37 14.62 8.56 -18.74
C ILE A 37 15.46 8.55 -17.47
N VAL A 38 16.66 7.99 -17.53
CA VAL A 38 17.62 8.04 -16.44
C VAL A 38 18.81 8.90 -16.85
N ILE A 39 19.06 9.93 -16.04
CA ILE A 39 20.14 10.89 -16.22
C ILE A 39 21.26 10.53 -15.25
N THR A 40 22.41 10.17 -15.79
CA THR A 40 23.60 9.73 -15.04
C THR A 40 24.74 10.74 -15.19
N LYS A 41 25.91 10.41 -14.63
CA LYS A 41 27.13 11.23 -14.79
C LYS A 41 27.53 11.40 -16.27
N ASN A 42 27.35 10.35 -17.07
CA ASN A 42 27.70 10.32 -18.49
C ASN A 42 26.68 11.04 -19.39
N SER A 43 25.49 11.32 -18.88
CA SER A 43 24.46 12.04 -19.60
C SER A 43 24.85 13.53 -19.69
N LYS A 44 24.67 14.16 -20.84
CA LYS A 44 24.95 15.59 -21.03
C LYS A 44 23.63 16.35 -21.04
N VAL A 45 23.50 17.36 -20.18
CA VAL A 45 22.33 18.24 -20.11
C VAL A 45 22.75 19.64 -20.52
N MET A 46 22.09 20.20 -21.54
CA MET A 46 22.41 21.52 -22.09
C MET A 46 21.13 22.36 -22.19
N LYS A 47 21.20 23.66 -21.92
CA LYS A 47 20.07 24.57 -22.17
C LYS A 47 19.88 24.74 -23.68
N THR A 48 18.63 24.90 -24.09
CA THR A 48 18.28 25.19 -25.47
C THR A 48 17.25 26.32 -25.53
N ALA A 49 16.89 26.75 -26.74
CA ALA A 49 15.81 27.70 -26.98
C ALA A 49 14.49 27.19 -26.35
N SER A 50 13.61 28.13 -25.99
CA SER A 50 12.31 27.81 -25.39
C SER A 50 11.49 26.91 -26.31
N VAL A 51 10.99 25.80 -25.78
CA VAL A 51 10.07 24.88 -26.45
C VAL A 51 8.69 25.10 -25.86
N GLU A 52 7.73 25.44 -26.71
CA GLU A 52 6.32 25.54 -26.28
C GLU A 52 5.76 24.14 -25.99
N VAL A 53 5.17 23.98 -24.80
CA VAL A 53 4.55 22.73 -24.34
C VAL A 53 3.05 22.96 -24.19
N SER A 54 2.24 22.18 -24.90
CA SER A 54 0.78 22.27 -24.82
C SER A 54 0.27 22.01 -23.40
N ALA A 55 -0.84 22.65 -23.03
CA ALA A 55 -1.46 22.47 -21.70
C ALA A 55 -1.78 21.00 -21.39
N SER A 56 -2.22 20.23 -22.38
CA SER A 56 -2.47 18.79 -22.25
C SER A 56 -1.25 18.01 -21.76
N LEU A 57 -0.05 18.31 -22.28
CA LEU A 57 1.18 17.63 -21.87
C LEU A 57 1.65 18.05 -20.47
N GLN A 58 1.30 19.26 -20.03
CA GLN A 58 1.58 19.72 -18.67
C GLN A 58 0.71 18.96 -17.66
N THR A 59 -0.59 18.79 -17.98
CA THR A 59 -1.51 17.96 -17.18
C THR A 59 -1.05 16.51 -17.12
N ASP A 60 -0.64 15.92 -18.26
CA ASP A 60 -0.09 14.55 -18.27
C ASP A 60 1.17 14.44 -17.41
N ALA A 61 2.07 15.42 -17.48
CA ALA A 61 3.29 15.44 -16.66
C ALA A 61 3.00 15.55 -15.17
N GLU A 62 1.97 16.32 -14.79
CA GLU A 62 1.52 16.46 -13.41
C GLU A 62 0.97 15.13 -12.87
N LEU A 63 0.14 14.42 -13.65
CA LEU A 63 -0.38 13.10 -13.30
C LEU A 63 0.73 12.04 -13.17
N ILE A 64 1.76 12.10 -14.02
CA ILE A 64 2.92 11.20 -13.93
C ILE A 64 3.75 11.49 -12.67
N SER A 65 3.89 12.76 -12.32
CA SER A 65 4.70 13.20 -11.17
C SER A 65 3.98 12.92 -9.85
N ASN A 66 2.68 13.13 -9.81
CA ASN A 66 1.80 12.96 -8.66
C ASN A 66 0.70 11.95 -9.02
N PRO A 67 1.01 10.64 -9.08
CA PRO A 67 0.02 9.64 -9.42
C PRO A 67 -1.12 9.68 -8.40
N PRO A 68 -2.38 9.54 -8.85
CA PRO A 68 -3.50 9.46 -7.92
C PRO A 68 -3.30 8.28 -6.97
N PRO A 69 -3.79 8.38 -5.71
CA PRO A 69 -3.69 7.30 -4.74
C PRO A 69 -4.29 6.00 -5.30
N ALA A 70 -3.68 4.87 -4.98
CA ALA A 70 -4.21 3.58 -5.38
C ALA A 70 -5.66 3.41 -4.90
N LYS A 71 -6.53 2.90 -5.79
CA LYS A 71 -7.95 2.70 -5.50
C LYS A 71 -8.12 1.75 -4.32
N THR A 72 -8.97 2.14 -3.36
CA THR A 72 -9.36 1.25 -2.25
C THR A 72 -10.30 0.16 -2.76
N LEU A 73 -9.93 -1.10 -2.51
CA LEU A 73 -10.70 -2.27 -2.92
C LEU A 73 -11.04 -3.14 -1.70
N PRO A 74 -12.24 -3.74 -1.65
CA PRO A 74 -12.55 -4.83 -0.73
C PRO A 74 -11.61 -6.02 -0.98
N ILE A 75 -11.26 -6.75 0.08
CA ILE A 75 -10.29 -7.84 0.02
C ILE A 75 -10.71 -8.92 -1.01
N LYS A 76 -11.99 -9.26 -1.07
CA LYS A 76 -12.52 -10.21 -2.06
C LYS A 76 -12.22 -9.81 -3.51
N GLN A 77 -12.19 -8.51 -3.81
CA GLN A 77 -11.93 -8.01 -5.16
C GLN A 77 -10.43 -8.03 -5.52
N VAL A 78 -9.54 -8.07 -4.52
CA VAL A 78 -8.09 -8.12 -4.73
C VAL A 78 -7.69 -9.38 -5.51
N ARG A 79 -8.38 -10.51 -5.29
CA ARG A 79 -8.12 -11.78 -6.01
C ARG A 79 -8.35 -11.66 -7.53
N GLY A 80 -9.24 -10.77 -7.96
CA GLY A 80 -9.51 -10.51 -9.37
C GLY A 80 -8.62 -9.43 -10.00
N SER A 81 -7.78 -8.77 -9.20
CA SER A 81 -6.91 -7.70 -9.68
C SER A 81 -5.71 -8.25 -10.45
N PRO A 82 -5.25 -7.58 -11.53
CA PRO A 82 -4.06 -7.99 -12.25
C PRO A 82 -2.82 -8.03 -11.34
N VAL A 83 -1.98 -9.05 -11.52
CA VAL A 83 -0.69 -9.14 -10.81
C VAL A 83 0.18 -7.92 -11.15
N LYS A 84 0.93 -7.41 -10.16
CA LYS A 84 1.71 -6.16 -10.23
C LYS A 84 0.90 -4.86 -10.25
N SER A 85 -0.43 -4.92 -10.11
CA SER A 85 -1.24 -3.71 -9.90
C SER A 85 -1.08 -3.18 -8.48
N LEU A 86 -1.21 -1.85 -8.32
CA LEU A 86 -1.22 -1.19 -7.01
C LEU A 86 -2.66 -1.01 -6.55
N VAL A 87 -2.94 -1.42 -5.31
CA VAL A 87 -4.26 -1.34 -4.69
C VAL A 87 -4.12 -0.81 -3.26
N THR A 88 -5.20 -0.26 -2.73
CA THR A 88 -5.32 0.07 -1.30
C THR A 88 -6.28 -0.91 -0.65
N VAL A 89 -5.90 -1.49 0.49
CA VAL A 89 -6.71 -2.46 1.22
C VAL A 89 -6.83 -2.05 2.69
N LYS A 90 -7.99 -2.34 3.28
CA LYS A 90 -8.27 -2.07 4.69
C LYS A 90 -8.75 -3.36 5.35
N GLY A 91 -8.34 -3.60 6.59
CA GLY A 91 -8.80 -4.77 7.32
C GLY A 91 -8.23 -4.85 8.73
N THR A 92 -8.87 -5.68 9.55
CA THR A 92 -8.37 -6.03 10.88
C THR A 92 -7.27 -7.05 10.76
N VAL A 93 -6.14 -6.84 11.43
CA VAL A 93 -5.07 -7.85 11.53
C VAL A 93 -5.56 -8.99 12.43
N ILE A 94 -5.78 -10.16 11.84
CA ILE A 94 -6.25 -11.36 12.56
C ILE A 94 -5.11 -12.29 12.97
N SER A 95 -3.97 -12.24 12.27
CA SER A 95 -2.77 -13.00 12.62
C SER A 95 -1.51 -12.32 12.10
N GLU A 96 -0.40 -12.55 12.80
CA GLU A 96 0.93 -12.16 12.37
C GLU A 96 1.89 -13.36 12.43
N ASP A 97 2.71 -13.48 11.40
CA ASP A 97 3.81 -14.44 11.37
C ASP A 97 5.04 -13.85 12.08
N MET A 98 5.93 -14.72 12.56
CA MET A 98 7.26 -14.30 13.02
C MET A 98 8.02 -13.56 11.92
N THR A 99 8.68 -12.45 12.28
CA THR A 99 9.58 -11.73 11.36
C THR A 99 10.71 -12.66 10.91
N LYS A 100 10.93 -12.71 9.60
CA LYS A 100 11.99 -13.48 8.96
C LYS A 100 12.98 -12.53 8.31
N THR A 101 14.27 -12.79 8.46
CA THR A 101 15.32 -12.04 7.75
C THR A 101 15.71 -12.81 6.49
N VAL A 102 15.64 -12.15 5.33
CA VAL A 102 16.00 -12.71 4.02
C VAL A 102 17.11 -11.90 3.36
N LYS A 103 18.00 -12.56 2.64
CA LYS A 103 19.07 -11.89 1.88
C LYS A 103 18.56 -11.43 0.53
N VAL A 104 18.52 -10.11 0.32
CA VAL A 104 18.18 -9.48 -0.95
C VAL A 104 19.39 -8.70 -1.47
N LYS A 105 19.96 -9.16 -2.58
CA LYS A 105 21.15 -8.54 -3.21
C LYS A 105 22.34 -8.37 -2.24
N GLY A 106 22.53 -9.33 -1.34
CA GLY A 106 23.61 -9.35 -0.36
C GLY A 106 23.32 -8.61 0.95
N ASN A 107 22.19 -7.89 1.05
CA ASN A 107 21.76 -7.23 2.28
C ASN A 107 20.70 -8.06 2.99
N ASP A 108 20.79 -8.12 4.32
CA ASP A 108 19.76 -8.70 5.17
C ASP A 108 18.55 -7.76 5.23
N VAL A 109 17.36 -8.29 4.94
CA VAL A 109 16.11 -7.54 4.88
C VAL A 109 15.05 -8.29 5.66
N ASP A 110 14.41 -7.61 6.59
CA ASP A 110 13.32 -8.18 7.37
C ASP A 110 12.01 -8.21 6.57
N VAL A 111 11.30 -9.32 6.73
CA VAL A 111 10.00 -9.60 6.12
C VAL A 111 9.08 -10.19 7.16
N LYS A 112 7.91 -9.59 7.33
CA LYS A 112 6.84 -10.12 8.17
C LYS A 112 5.60 -10.34 7.30
N SER A 113 4.90 -11.44 7.50
CA SER A 113 3.59 -11.64 6.87
C SER A 113 2.49 -11.45 7.91
N VAL A 114 1.44 -10.74 7.54
CA VAL A 114 0.24 -10.58 8.37
C VAL A 114 -0.99 -10.97 7.57
N THR A 115 -1.99 -11.54 8.24
CA THR A 115 -3.28 -11.81 7.61
C THR A 115 -4.27 -10.75 8.07
N ILE A 116 -4.85 -10.05 7.11
CA ILE A 116 -5.90 -9.07 7.37
C ILE A 116 -7.25 -9.63 6.92
N LYS A 117 -8.30 -9.21 7.62
CA LYS A 117 -9.69 -9.59 7.35
C LYS A 117 -10.56 -8.35 7.23
N ASP A 118 -11.42 -8.34 6.24
CA ASP A 118 -12.54 -7.41 6.14
C ASP A 118 -13.87 -8.19 6.20
N ASN A 119 -14.98 -7.53 5.94
CA ASN A 119 -16.29 -8.16 5.88
C ASN A 119 -16.48 -9.06 4.65
N THR A 120 -15.56 -9.05 3.68
CA THR A 120 -15.67 -9.77 2.41
C THR A 120 -14.80 -11.02 2.32
N ASP A 121 -13.56 -10.98 2.81
CA ASP A 121 -12.59 -12.07 2.72
C ASP A 121 -11.34 -11.79 3.61
N THR A 122 -10.36 -12.68 3.57
CA THR A 122 -9.03 -12.51 4.16
C THR A 122 -7.94 -12.46 3.09
N VAL A 123 -6.85 -11.73 3.36
CA VAL A 123 -5.67 -11.71 2.49
C VAL A 123 -4.39 -11.62 3.30
N LYS A 124 -3.35 -12.25 2.78
CA LYS A 124 -1.99 -12.17 3.31
C LYS A 124 -1.28 -10.93 2.78
N VAL A 125 -0.70 -10.15 3.68
CA VAL A 125 0.10 -8.96 3.40
C VAL A 125 1.55 -9.21 3.79
N SER A 126 2.47 -9.12 2.82
CA SER A 126 3.92 -9.19 3.07
C SER A 126 4.50 -7.80 3.30
N LEU A 127 4.93 -7.55 4.54
CA LEU A 127 5.55 -6.33 5.04
C LEU A 127 7.07 -6.43 4.93
N TRP A 128 7.70 -5.47 4.26
CA TRP A 128 9.15 -5.42 4.07
C TRP A 128 9.80 -4.32 4.90
N ARG A 129 11.04 -4.56 5.36
CA ARG A 129 11.90 -3.57 6.04
C ARG A 129 11.18 -2.92 7.23
N GLU A 130 11.15 -1.60 7.29
CA GLU A 130 10.50 -0.82 8.35
C GLU A 130 9.01 -1.14 8.51
N SER A 131 8.31 -1.52 7.44
CA SER A 131 6.89 -1.90 7.52
C SER A 131 6.66 -3.16 8.35
N ALA A 132 7.66 -4.04 8.48
CA ALA A 132 7.55 -5.27 9.27
C ALA A 132 7.37 -5.00 10.77
N ALA A 133 7.76 -3.82 11.25
CA ALA A 133 7.59 -3.40 12.64
C ALA A 133 6.25 -2.71 12.92
N THR A 134 5.47 -2.35 11.89
CA THR A 134 4.28 -1.49 12.02
C THR A 134 2.98 -2.25 12.31
N SER A 135 2.98 -3.58 12.17
CA SER A 135 1.77 -4.37 12.37
C SER A 135 1.57 -4.81 13.81
N GLU A 136 0.31 -4.74 14.27
CA GLU A 136 -0.14 -5.27 15.56
C GLU A 136 -1.48 -5.97 15.38
N VAL A 137 -1.66 -7.11 16.05
CA VAL A 137 -2.90 -7.91 15.97
C VAL A 137 -4.07 -7.12 16.57
N ARG A 138 -5.28 -7.34 16.06
CA ARG A 138 -6.55 -6.67 16.43
C ARG A 138 -6.70 -5.21 15.98
N LYS A 139 -5.66 -4.57 15.43
CA LYS A 139 -5.80 -3.22 14.85
C LYS A 139 -6.44 -3.26 13.47
N PHE A 140 -7.26 -2.26 13.18
CA PHE A 140 -7.81 -2.02 11.84
C PHE A 140 -6.86 -1.09 11.08
N LEU A 141 -6.17 -1.65 10.09
CA LEU A 141 -5.10 -0.96 9.37
C LEU A 141 -5.50 -0.71 7.92
N CYS A 142 -5.09 0.44 7.39
CA CYS A 142 -5.17 0.82 5.99
C CYS A 142 -3.78 0.74 5.35
N PHE A 143 -3.65 -0.11 4.33
CA PHE A 143 -2.43 -0.32 3.56
C PHE A 143 -2.61 0.32 2.19
N THR A 144 -1.92 1.44 1.96
CA THR A 144 -1.96 2.17 0.68
C THR A 144 -0.89 1.66 -0.27
N ASP A 145 -1.16 1.73 -1.58
CA ASP A 145 -0.18 1.43 -2.64
C ASP A 145 0.56 0.08 -2.45
N VAL A 146 -0.18 -0.95 -2.03
CA VAL A 146 0.34 -2.32 -1.96
C VAL A 146 0.23 -2.99 -3.32
N VAL A 147 1.21 -3.82 -3.64
CA VAL A 147 1.25 -4.51 -4.94
C VAL A 147 0.58 -5.87 -4.84
N VAL A 148 -0.27 -6.20 -5.80
CA VAL A 148 -0.87 -7.53 -5.92
C VAL A 148 0.18 -8.52 -6.40
N THR A 149 0.40 -9.57 -5.62
CA THR A 149 1.31 -10.68 -5.91
C THR A 149 0.54 -11.98 -6.00
N CYS A 150 0.98 -12.88 -6.88
CA CYS A 150 0.44 -14.22 -6.96
C CYS A 150 1.61 -15.20 -6.88
N PHE A 151 1.55 -16.12 -5.93
CA PHE A 151 2.56 -17.16 -5.76
C PHE A 151 1.86 -18.48 -5.48
N ASN A 152 2.17 -19.52 -6.26
CA ASN A 152 1.49 -20.82 -6.19
C ASN A 152 -0.05 -20.70 -6.20
N ASP A 153 -0.59 -19.89 -7.10
CA ASP A 153 -2.02 -19.59 -7.25
C ASP A 153 -2.69 -18.91 -6.03
N GLU A 154 -1.91 -18.52 -5.01
CA GLU A 154 -2.36 -17.75 -3.88
C GLU A 154 -2.15 -16.25 -4.14
N VAL A 155 -3.25 -15.50 -4.23
CA VAL A 155 -3.21 -14.05 -4.33
C VAL A 155 -2.94 -13.45 -2.96
N SER A 156 -1.88 -12.66 -2.90
CA SER A 156 -1.43 -11.91 -1.73
C SER A 156 -1.14 -10.47 -2.13
N VAL A 157 -0.89 -9.62 -1.14
CA VAL A 157 -0.42 -8.25 -1.39
C VAL A 157 0.90 -8.02 -0.69
N SER A 158 1.73 -7.16 -1.25
CA SER A 158 3.05 -6.85 -0.68
C SER A 158 3.27 -5.35 -0.58
N THR A 159 3.91 -4.91 0.50
CA THR A 159 4.27 -3.50 0.66
C THR A 159 5.34 -3.10 -0.35
N THR A 160 5.24 -1.86 -0.82
CA THR A 160 6.21 -1.24 -1.72
C THR A 160 6.88 -0.07 -1.03
N SER A 161 7.87 0.56 -1.68
CA SER A 161 8.49 1.78 -1.15
C SER A 161 7.54 2.99 -1.07
N LYS A 162 6.33 2.88 -1.64
CA LYS A 162 5.29 3.92 -1.57
C LYS A 162 4.23 3.61 -0.50
N THR A 163 4.23 2.40 0.04
CA THR A 163 3.18 1.97 0.95
C THR A 163 3.23 2.77 2.23
N THR A 164 2.08 3.34 2.60
CA THR A 164 1.84 3.92 3.91
C THR A 164 0.84 3.04 4.65
N ILE A 165 1.17 2.70 5.91
CA ILE A 165 0.33 1.90 6.81
C ILE A 165 -0.15 2.82 7.92
N GLN A 166 -1.47 2.93 8.08
CA GLN A 166 -2.09 3.77 9.11
C GLN A 166 -3.21 3.03 9.81
N GLU A 167 -3.34 3.24 11.11
CA GLU A 167 -4.52 2.83 11.85
C GLU A 167 -5.73 3.66 11.40
N CYS A 168 -6.87 3.00 11.24
CA CYS A 168 -8.11 3.60 10.77
C CYS A 168 -9.25 3.14 11.65
N GLU A 169 -10.33 3.92 11.69
CA GLU A 169 -11.55 3.46 12.34
C GLU A 169 -12.14 2.28 11.55
N PRO A 170 -12.52 1.19 12.24
CA PRO A 170 -13.20 0.09 11.59
C PRO A 170 -14.58 0.55 11.09
N PRO A 171 -15.08 -0.01 9.97
CA PRO A 171 -16.41 0.29 9.49
C PRO A 171 -17.45 -0.07 10.56
N VAL A 172 -18.40 0.84 10.80
CA VAL A 172 -19.52 0.61 11.71
C VAL A 172 -20.27 -0.64 11.23
N THR A 173 -20.24 -1.67 12.06
CA THR A 173 -20.94 -2.92 11.79
C THR A 173 -22.11 -2.99 12.76
N GLU A 174 -23.32 -2.76 12.27
CA GLU A 174 -24.53 -2.89 13.06
C GLU A 174 -24.97 -4.36 13.08
N PHE A 175 -25.26 -4.85 14.28
CA PHE A 175 -25.85 -6.17 14.50
C PHE A 175 -27.12 -5.96 15.31
N THR A 176 -28.25 -6.49 14.82
CA THR A 176 -29.53 -6.45 15.52
C THR A 176 -29.90 -7.86 15.92
N GLY A 177 -29.90 -8.13 17.22
CA GLY A 177 -30.31 -9.42 17.77
C GLY A 177 -30.86 -9.27 19.17
N GLN A 178 -31.43 -10.36 19.70
CA GLN A 178 -31.91 -10.40 21.08
C GLN A 178 -30.78 -10.92 21.99
N VAL A 179 -30.49 -10.20 23.08
CA VAL A 179 -29.60 -10.73 24.14
C VAL A 179 -30.33 -11.86 24.85
N VAL A 180 -29.77 -13.06 24.78
CA VAL A 180 -30.31 -14.26 25.42
C VAL A 180 -29.65 -14.49 26.77
N ASP A 181 -28.33 -14.27 26.83
CA ASP A 181 -27.54 -14.50 28.05
C ASP A 181 -26.30 -13.58 28.04
N PHE A 182 -25.69 -13.40 29.21
CA PHE A 182 -24.42 -12.69 29.34
C PHE A 182 -23.59 -13.26 30.49
N ASP A 183 -22.26 -13.23 30.33
CA ASP A 183 -21.31 -13.66 31.34
C ASP A 183 -20.30 -12.55 31.63
N TYR A 184 -20.02 -12.33 32.91
CA TYR A 184 -19.05 -11.35 33.38
C TYR A 184 -17.72 -12.06 33.63
N LEU A 185 -16.74 -11.80 32.76
CA LEU A 185 -15.36 -12.17 32.99
C LEU A 185 -14.66 -11.07 33.79
N GLU A 186 -13.50 -11.37 34.38
CA GLU A 186 -12.77 -10.42 35.23
C GLU A 186 -12.43 -9.09 34.53
N THR A 187 -12.30 -9.10 33.20
CA THR A 187 -11.97 -7.93 32.38
C THR A 187 -12.99 -7.58 31.30
N ASP A 188 -13.90 -8.50 30.97
CA ASP A 188 -14.71 -8.43 29.75
C ASP A 188 -16.13 -8.95 29.99
N VAL A 189 -17.07 -8.58 29.09
CA VAL A 189 -18.43 -9.13 29.10
C VAL A 189 -18.63 -9.96 27.84
N ALA A 190 -19.02 -11.22 28.01
CA ALA A 190 -19.43 -12.08 26.90
C ALA A 190 -20.95 -11.99 26.75
N LEU A 191 -21.43 -11.72 25.54
CA LEU A 191 -22.86 -11.68 25.23
C LEU A 191 -23.23 -12.87 24.33
N LEU A 192 -24.33 -13.54 24.67
CA LEU A 192 -25.00 -14.51 23.81
C LEU A 192 -26.15 -13.80 23.09
N LEU A 193 -26.06 -13.74 21.76
CA LEU A 193 -27.00 -13.04 20.92
C LEU A 193 -27.73 -14.03 20.01
N GLN A 194 -29.06 -13.91 19.93
CA GLN A 194 -29.91 -14.66 19.01
C GLN A 194 -30.24 -13.83 17.77
N HIS A 195 -30.04 -14.42 16.59
CA HIS A 195 -30.38 -13.84 15.29
C HIS A 195 -30.99 -14.90 14.37
N GLU A 196 -32.21 -14.69 13.89
CA GLU A 196 -32.88 -15.53 12.86
C GLU A 196 -32.74 -17.06 13.04
N GLU A 197 -32.88 -17.56 14.28
CA GLU A 197 -32.76 -18.97 14.72
C GLU A 197 -31.33 -19.52 14.96
N GLU A 198 -30.27 -18.74 14.71
CA GLU A 198 -28.89 -19.10 15.05
C GLU A 198 -28.38 -18.34 16.28
N PHE A 199 -27.56 -19.03 17.10
CA PHE A 199 -26.87 -18.45 18.25
C PHE A 199 -25.43 -18.07 17.87
N SER A 200 -25.01 -16.85 18.20
CA SER A 200 -23.62 -16.42 18.06
C SER A 200 -23.10 -15.82 19.36
N THR A 201 -21.86 -16.18 19.72
CA THR A 201 -21.16 -15.65 20.90
C THR A 201 -20.25 -14.50 20.47
N ARG A 202 -20.37 -13.34 21.11
CA ARG A 202 -19.48 -12.20 20.89
C ARG A 202 -18.83 -11.78 22.21
N GLN A 203 -17.52 -11.60 22.18
CA GLN A 203 -16.75 -10.99 23.28
C GLN A 203 -16.49 -9.53 22.91
N ASP A 204 -17.01 -8.60 23.72
CA ASP A 204 -16.66 -7.20 23.62
C ASP A 204 -15.69 -6.86 24.77
N VAL A 205 -14.48 -6.42 24.40
CA VAL A 205 -13.46 -5.98 25.35
C VAL A 205 -13.74 -4.54 25.71
N THR A 206 -14.28 -4.32 26.89
CA THR A 206 -14.45 -2.97 27.44
C THR A 206 -13.11 -2.48 27.99
N SER A 207 -12.43 -1.61 27.23
CA SER A 207 -11.35 -0.79 27.77
C SER A 207 -11.94 0.18 28.80
N ALA A 208 -11.86 -0.19 30.08
CA ALA A 208 -12.24 0.69 31.18
C ALA A 208 -11.12 1.70 31.43
N ASP A 209 -11.27 2.93 30.92
CA ASP A 209 -10.57 4.08 31.47
C ASP A 209 -11.05 4.32 32.91
N ARG A 210 -10.14 4.17 33.86
CA ARG A 210 -10.23 4.66 35.24
C ARG A 210 -8.94 5.35 35.64
#